data_AF-K1UAK3-F1
#
_entry.id   AF-K1UAK3-F1
#
_cell.length_a   1.000
_cell.length_b   1.000
_cell.length_c   1.000
_cell.angle_alpha   90.00
_cell.angle_beta   90.00
_cell.angle_gamma   90.00
#
_symmetry.space_group_name_H-M   'P 1'
#
loop_
_entity.id
_entity.type
_entity.pdbx_description
1 polymer ?
#
loop_
_entity_poly.entity_id
_entity_poly.type
_entity_poly.pdbx_seq_one_letter_code
_entity_poly.pdbx_strand_id
1 'polypeptide(L)'
;MQYTQAQIDRANAVSLEDFLRTQGETLIKSGREYRWKEHDSLTVRGNKWFRHSQSKGGYPIDFVMEFYGKSFPEAVQLLTGESAEGQSEASTAPPT
;
A
#
# COMPACT_ATOMS: atom_id res chain seq x y z
N MET A 1 -11.19 6.25 -16.30
CA MET A 1 -9.88 5.61 -16.52
C MET A 1 -9.92 4.23 -15.89
N GLN A 2 -9.58 3.18 -16.63
CA GLN A 2 -9.50 1.82 -16.08
C GLN A 2 -8.06 1.34 -16.11
N TYR A 3 -7.62 0.75 -15.00
CA TYR A 3 -6.37 0.00 -14.95
C TYR A 3 -6.57 -1.36 -15.63
N THR A 4 -5.52 -1.83 -16.29
CA THR A 4 -5.53 -3.20 -16.83
C THR A 4 -5.44 -4.21 -15.69
N GLN A 5 -5.95 -5.43 -15.90
CA GLN A 5 -5.81 -6.51 -14.90
C GLN A 5 -4.34 -6.77 -14.53
N ALA A 6 -3.42 -6.59 -15.48
CA ALA A 6 -1.98 -6.70 -15.22
C ALA A 6 -1.48 -5.64 -14.23
N GLN A 7 -1.94 -4.39 -14.32
CA GLN A 7 -1.59 -3.35 -13.36
C GLN A 7 -2.17 -3.61 -11.98
N ILE A 8 -3.41 -4.11 -11.91
CA ILE A 8 -4.05 -4.52 -10.67
C ILE A 8 -3.28 -5.67 -10.01
N ASP A 9 -2.87 -6.67 -10.79
CA ASP A 9 -2.09 -7.80 -10.30
C ASP A 9 -0.72 -7.34 -9.78
N ARG A 10 -0.01 -6.47 -10.52
CA ARG A 10 1.23 -5.85 -10.05
C ARG A 10 1.03 -5.10 -8.74
N ALA A 11 0.00 -4.25 -8.64
CA ALA A 11 -0.33 -3.52 -7.42
C ALA A 11 -0.61 -4.47 -6.25
N ASN A 12 -1.28 -5.60 -6.50
CA ASN A 12 -1.52 -6.61 -5.48
C ASN A 12 -0.28 -7.44 -5.12
N ALA A 13 0.70 -7.51 -6.02
CA ALA A 13 1.99 -8.16 -5.77
C ALA A 13 2.97 -7.27 -4.98
N VAL A 14 2.69 -5.97 -4.86
CA VAL A 14 3.52 -5.02 -4.09
C VAL A 14 3.61 -5.46 -2.64
N SER A 15 4.83 -5.46 -2.11
CA SER A 15 5.06 -5.69 -0.69
C SER A 15 4.72 -4.43 0.08
N LEU A 16 3.67 -4.50 0.90
CA LEU A 16 3.28 -3.41 1.79
C LEU A 16 4.40 -3.02 2.75
N GLU A 17 5.24 -4.00 3.11
CA GLU A 17 6.45 -3.76 3.90
C GLU A 17 7.39 -2.75 3.25
N ASP A 18 7.63 -2.90 1.95
CA ASP A 18 8.54 -2.06 1.18
C ASP A 18 7.89 -0.72 0.83
N PHE A 19 6.61 -0.75 0.48
CA PHE A 19 5.79 0.43 0.24
C PHE A 19 5.81 1.39 1.44
N LEU A 20 5.52 0.88 2.65
CA LEU A 20 5.53 1.69 3.88
C LEU A 20 6.93 2.23 4.18
N ARG A 21 7.98 1.43 4.00
CA ARG A 21 9.37 1.90 4.16
C ARG A 21 9.71 3.02 3.18
N THR A 22 9.24 2.92 1.94
CA THR A 22 9.44 3.94 0.90
C THR A 22 8.73 5.25 1.23
N GLN A 23 7.58 5.19 1.91
CA GLN A 23 6.88 6.37 2.44
C GLN A 23 7.56 6.99 3.68
N GLY A 24 8.63 6.39 4.19
CA GLY A 24 9.32 6.84 5.41
C GLY A 24 8.74 6.26 6.70
N GLU A 25 7.86 5.28 6.59
CA GLU A 25 7.17 4.70 7.73
C GLU A 25 8.00 3.63 8.43
N THR A 26 7.84 3.57 9.75
CA THR A 26 8.59 2.60 10.57
C THR A 26 7.77 1.34 10.79
N LEU A 27 8.24 0.24 10.20
CA LEU A 27 7.75 -1.10 10.45
C LEU A 27 8.62 -1.81 11.50
N ILE A 28 7.99 -2.21 12.60
CA ILE A 28 8.62 -2.96 13.68
C ILE A 28 8.43 -4.45 13.40
N LYS A 29 9.53 -5.19 13.25
CA LYS A 29 9.46 -6.64 13.06
C LYS A 29 8.87 -7.32 14.29
N SER A 30 7.73 -7.98 14.13
CA SER A 30 7.02 -8.74 15.16
C SER A 30 6.93 -10.21 14.74
N GLY A 31 8.02 -10.96 14.96
CA GLY A 31 8.12 -12.37 14.58
C GLY A 31 8.21 -12.56 13.05
N ARG A 32 7.15 -13.11 12.45
CA ARG A 32 7.03 -13.36 11.00
C ARG A 32 6.28 -12.26 10.25
N GLU A 33 5.81 -11.26 10.98
CA GLU A 33 5.00 -10.15 10.50
C GLU A 33 5.67 -8.84 10.92
N TYR A 34 5.23 -7.74 10.35
CA TYR A 34 5.71 -6.40 10.65
C TYR A 34 4.56 -5.57 11.19
N ARG A 35 4.75 -4.97 12.35
CA ARG A 35 3.79 -4.06 12.96
C ARG A 35 4.10 -2.65 12.51
N TRP A 36 3.10 -1.94 11.99
CA TRP A 36 3.28 -0.53 11.65
C TRP A 36 3.32 0.30 12.95
N LYS A 37 4.39 1.06 13.18
CA LYS A 37 4.59 1.79 14.45
C LYS A 37 3.52 2.85 14.69
N GLU A 38 3.06 3.53 13.64
CA GLU A 38 2.03 4.57 13.73
C GLU A 38 0.65 3.94 13.99
N HIS A 39 0.41 2.74 13.45
CA HIS A 39 -0.80 1.96 13.67
C HIS A 39 -0.50 0.67 14.42
N ASP A 40 -0.48 0.76 15.73
CA ASP A 40 -0.14 -0.35 16.61
C ASP A 40 -1.09 -1.57 16.43
N SER A 41 -2.32 -1.35 16.00
CA SER A 41 -3.29 -2.42 15.73
C SER A 41 -3.18 -3.03 14.33
N LEU A 42 -2.19 -2.63 13.53
CA LEU A 42 -1.97 -3.13 12.18
C LEU A 42 -0.68 -3.94 12.06
N THR A 43 -0.82 -5.11 11.45
CA THR A 43 0.27 -5.99 11.04
C THR A 43 0.28 -6.14 9.52
N VAL A 44 1.48 -6.24 8.97
CA VAL A 44 1.79 -6.40 7.56
C VAL A 44 2.62 -7.65 7.38
N ARG A 45 2.33 -8.42 6.34
CA ARG A 45 3.06 -9.62 5.97
C ARG A 45 3.12 -9.73 4.45
N GLY A 46 4.27 -9.41 3.87
CA GLY A 46 4.49 -9.32 2.44
C GLY A 46 3.56 -8.31 1.80
N ASN A 47 2.67 -8.79 0.94
CA ASN A 47 1.63 -8.01 0.26
C ASN A 47 0.27 -8.03 1.00
N LYS A 48 0.19 -8.62 2.19
CA LYS A 48 -1.04 -8.68 2.97
C LYS A 48 -0.94 -7.84 4.22
N TRP A 49 -2.06 -7.28 4.63
CA TRP A 49 -2.18 -6.58 5.90
C TRP A 49 -3.37 -7.09 6.69
N PHE A 50 -3.30 -6.89 8.00
CA PHE A 50 -4.34 -7.24 8.93
C PHE A 50 -4.45 -6.19 10.04
N ARG A 51 -5.66 -5.73 10.30
CA ARG A 51 -5.99 -4.79 11.36
C ARG A 51 -6.80 -5.51 12.44
N HIS A 52 -6.18 -5.68 13.60
CA HIS A 52 -6.76 -6.38 14.75
C HIS A 52 -7.98 -5.65 15.32
N SER A 53 -7.98 -4.32 15.31
CA SER A 53 -9.08 -3.51 15.87
C SER A 53 -10.41 -3.73 15.13
N GLN A 54 -10.38 -4.08 13.85
CA GLN A 54 -11.59 -4.28 13.02
C GLN A 54 -11.69 -5.71 12.47
N SER A 55 -10.76 -6.59 12.82
CA SER A 55 -10.64 -7.94 12.26
C SER A 55 -10.73 -7.96 10.74
N LYS A 56 -10.08 -6.97 10.09
CA LYS A 56 -10.11 -6.77 8.65
C LYS A 56 -8.71 -6.93 8.09
N GLY A 57 -8.60 -7.55 6.93
CA GLY A 57 -7.34 -7.68 6.22
C GLY A 57 -7.56 -7.81 4.74
N GLY A 58 -6.50 -7.58 3.97
CA GLY A 58 -6.60 -7.52 2.53
C GLY A 58 -5.25 -7.43 1.84
N TYR A 59 -5.32 -7.02 0.58
CA TYR A 59 -4.17 -6.78 -0.30
C TYR A 59 -3.73 -5.30 -0.24
N PRO A 60 -2.61 -4.93 -0.88
CA PRO A 60 -2.08 -3.59 -0.83
C PRO A 60 -3.06 -2.54 -1.36
N ILE A 61 -3.89 -2.89 -2.34
CA ILE A 61 -4.91 -1.96 -2.86
C ILE A 61 -5.93 -1.62 -1.77
N ASP A 62 -6.46 -2.63 -1.08
CA ASP A 62 -7.42 -2.42 0.02
C ASP A 62 -6.79 -1.64 1.18
N PHE A 63 -5.50 -1.86 1.44
CA PHE A 63 -4.73 -1.10 2.41
C PHE A 63 -4.75 0.39 2.08
N VAL A 64 -4.36 0.75 0.86
CA VAL A 64 -4.31 2.16 0.46
C VAL A 64 -5.70 2.80 0.48
N MET A 65 -6.75 2.06 0.12
CA MET A 65 -8.12 2.56 0.25
C MET A 65 -8.52 2.80 1.71
N GLU A 66 -8.21 1.88 2.61
CA GLU A 66 -8.58 1.96 4.04
C GLU A 66 -7.78 2.99 4.84
N PHE A 67 -6.48 3.10 4.58
CA PHE A 67 -5.58 3.97 5.36
C PHE A 67 -5.41 5.34 4.73
N TYR A 68 -5.31 5.41 3.40
CA TYR A 68 -5.13 6.68 2.69
C TYR A 68 -6.45 7.27 2.19
N GLY A 69 -7.58 6.58 2.39
CA GLY A 69 -8.90 7.04 1.94
C GLY A 69 -9.00 7.19 0.42
N LYS A 70 -8.13 6.48 -0.32
CA LYS A 70 -8.00 6.57 -1.77
C LYS A 70 -9.03 5.70 -2.48
N SER A 71 -9.35 6.06 -3.71
CA SER A 71 -10.15 5.17 -4.57
C SER A 71 -9.31 4.03 -5.12
N PHE A 72 -9.92 2.91 -5.49
CA PHE A 72 -9.25 1.77 -6.15
C PHE A 72 -8.24 2.18 -7.25
N PRO A 73 -8.58 3.05 -8.22
CA PRO A 73 -7.63 3.51 -9.23
C PRO A 73 -6.45 4.32 -8.67
N GLU A 74 -6.67 5.13 -7.63
CA GLU A 74 -5.59 5.87 -6.98
C GLU A 74 -4.68 4.93 -6.19
N ALA A 75 -5.25 3.90 -5.55
CA ALA A 75 -4.49 2.90 -4.82
C ALA A 75 -3.55 2.13 -5.75
N VAL A 76 -4.04 1.69 -6.92
CA VAL A 76 -3.20 1.02 -7.93
C VAL A 76 -2.04 1.93 -8.36
N GLN A 77 -2.32 3.20 -8.68
CA GLN A 77 -1.29 4.19 -9.05
C GLN A 77 -0.23 4.37 -7.96
N LEU A 78 -0.67 4.44 -6.71
CA LEU A 78 0.20 4.70 -5.58
C LEU A 78 1.11 3.50 -5.25
N LEU A 79 0.62 2.28 -5.51
CA LEU A 79 1.35 1.04 -5.29
C LEU A 79 2.34 0.74 -6.42
N THR A 80 1.93 0.90 -7.67
CA THR A 80 2.79 0.61 -8.82
C THR A 80 3.66 1.79 -9.22
N GLY A 81 3.30 3.02 -8.83
CA GLY A 81 3.86 4.25 -9.36
C GLY A 81 3.48 4.51 -10.83
N GLU A 82 2.66 3.64 -11.44
CA GLU A 82 2.23 3.75 -12.83
C GLU A 82 0.88 4.48 -12.88
N SER A 83 0.86 5.70 -13.43
CA SER A 83 -0.38 6.38 -13.76
C SER A 83 -1.17 5.62 -14.83
N ALA A 84 -2.50 5.57 -14.71
CA ALA A 84 -3.36 5.11 -15.80
C ALA A 84 -2.98 5.86 -17.10
N GLU A 85 -2.95 5.13 -18.22
CA GLU A 85 -2.55 5.64 -19.53
C GLU A 85 -3.31 6.95 -19.84
N GLY A 86 -2.60 8.09 -19.73
CA GLY A 86 -3.17 9.43 -19.92
C GLY A 86 -2.88 10.48 -18.84
N GLN A 87 -2.19 10.19 -17.72
CA GLN A 87 -1.77 11.23 -16.77
C GLN A 87 -0.27 11.21 -16.46
N SER A 88 0.44 12.12 -17.12
CA SER A 88 1.78 12.56 -16.76
C SER A 88 1.78 13.24 -15.38
N GLU A 89 2.86 13.00 -14.65
CA GLU A 89 3.42 13.80 -13.53
C GLU A 89 2.92 13.62 -12.09
N ALA A 90 3.84 13.04 -11.30
CA ALA A 90 4.43 13.59 -10.07
C ALA A 90 3.56 13.77 -8.80
N SER A 91 3.99 13.10 -7.71
CA SER A 91 4.56 13.77 -6.52
C SER A 91 4.33 12.94 -5.24
N THR A 92 5.29 12.09 -4.84
CA THR A 92 5.62 11.77 -3.43
C THR A 92 6.96 11.03 -3.33
N ALA A 93 8.02 11.62 -3.89
CA ALA A 93 9.32 11.53 -3.24
C ALA A 93 9.48 12.83 -2.45
N PRO A 94 9.74 12.83 -1.14
CA PRO A 94 10.31 14.01 -0.51
C PRO A 94 11.79 14.06 -0.91
N PRO A 95 12.26 15.07 -1.68
CA PRO A 95 13.67 15.39 -1.68
C PRO A 95 14.00 16.24 -0.45
N THR A 96 15.18 15.97 0.12
CA THR A 96 15.97 16.74 1.10
C THR A 96 15.89 16.30 2.56
#